data_AF-A0A6H5HAI0-F1
#
_entry.id   AF-A0A6H5HAI0-F1
#
_cell.length_a   1.000
_cell.length_b   1.000
_cell.length_c   1.000
_cell.angle_alpha   90.00
_cell.angle_beta   90.00
_cell.angle_gamma   90.00
#
_symmetry.space_group_name_H-M   'P 1'
#
loop_
_entity.id
_entity.type
_entity.pdbx_description
1 polymer ?
#
loop_
_entity_poly.entity_id
_entity_poly.type
_entity_poly.pdbx_seq_one_letter_code
_entity_poly.pdbx_strand_id
1 'polypeptide(L)' 'MSVIYRYGTNMAKRYSYRCGAYPAPKHKIILAEIMGASMWCWVIYNVISEPEHLTGEFLWPDVKQWTDQELGIPPDDAE' A
#
# COMPACT_ATOMS: atom_id res chain seq x y z
N MET A 1 33.05 23.36 -1.53
CA MET A 1 32.42 24.68 -1.31
C MET A 1 30.93 24.45 -1.08
N SER A 2 30.52 24.17 0.17
CA SER A 2 29.13 23.82 0.48
C SER A 2 28.35 25.09 0.77
N VAL A 3 27.46 25.49 -0.12
CA VAL A 3 26.61 26.69 0.09
C VAL A 3 25.54 26.35 1.11
N ILE A 4 25.79 26.71 2.37
CA ILE A 4 24.81 26.59 3.45
C ILE A 4 23.86 27.79 3.35
N TYR A 5 22.70 27.59 2.72
CA TYR A 5 21.65 28.60 2.72
C TYR A 5 21.02 28.69 4.11
N ARG A 6 21.52 29.60 4.94
CA ARG A 6 21.01 29.87 6.28
C ARG A 6 19.80 30.80 6.16
N TYR A 7 18.61 30.25 5.95
CA TYR A 7 17.39 31.03 5.86
C TYR A 7 16.86 31.40 7.26
N GLY A 8 16.84 32.70 7.56
CA GLY A 8 16.38 33.26 8.83
C GLY A 8 14.91 32.96 9.13
N THR A 9 14.58 32.83 10.40
CA THR A 9 13.25 32.49 10.93
C THR A 9 12.35 33.72 10.98
N ASN A 10 11.59 34.04 9.92
CA ASN A 10 10.45 34.96 10.01
C ASN A 10 9.35 34.60 8.99
N MET A 11 8.12 34.67 9.47
CA MET A 11 6.86 34.11 8.95
C MET A 11 6.29 34.93 7.77
N ALA A 12 6.83 34.78 6.56
CA ALA A 12 6.23 35.33 5.34
C ALA A 12 6.34 34.33 4.18
N LYS A 13 5.30 34.23 3.33
CA LYS A 13 5.26 33.35 2.14
C LYS A 13 6.53 33.52 1.31
N ARG A 14 7.29 32.42 1.14
CA ARG A 14 8.51 32.38 0.34
C ARG A 14 8.20 31.78 -1.03
N TYR A 15 8.44 32.56 -2.07
CA TYR A 15 8.39 32.09 -3.46
C TYR A 15 9.80 31.63 -3.88
N SER A 16 9.87 30.56 -4.65
CA SER A 16 11.11 30.02 -5.22
C SER A 16 10.96 29.97 -6.74
N TYR A 17 11.96 30.40 -7.51
CA TYR A 17 11.94 30.37 -8.98
C TYR A 17 13.24 29.75 -9.50
N ARG A 18 13.12 28.73 -10.35
CA ARG A 18 14.24 27.94 -10.93
C ARG A 18 15.19 27.33 -9.89
N CYS A 19 14.76 27.20 -8.64
CA CYS A 19 15.49 26.49 -7.59
C CYS A 19 14.52 25.67 -6.72
N GLY A 20 15.08 24.82 -5.84
CA GLY A 20 14.29 23.96 -4.96
C GLY A 20 13.30 24.74 -4.09
N ALA A 21 12.20 24.09 -3.71
CA ALA A 21 11.23 24.67 -2.80
C ALA A 21 11.89 25.02 -1.45
N TYR A 22 11.36 26.05 -0.78
CA TYR A 22 11.82 26.40 0.56
C TYR A 22 11.60 25.21 1.51
N PRO A 23 12.56 24.87 2.40
CA PRO A 23 12.39 23.75 3.32
C PRO A 23 11.14 23.94 4.19
N ALA A 24 10.27 22.93 4.22
CA ALA A 24 9.10 22.95 5.07
C ALA A 24 9.52 23.15 6.55
N PRO A 25 8.69 23.82 7.37
CA PRO A 25 8.99 23.94 8.78
C PRO A 25 9.07 22.55 9.42
N LYS A 26 10.02 22.36 10.34
CA LYS A 26 10.38 21.04 10.90
C LYS A 26 9.18 20.25 11.42
N HIS A 27 8.20 20.91 12.04
CA HIS A 27 7.00 20.26 12.54
C HIS A 27 6.16 19.59 11.43
N LYS A 28 6.12 20.16 10.21
CA LYS A 28 5.40 19.56 9.08
C LYS A 28 6.12 18.34 8.54
N ILE A 29 7.46 18.37 8.53
CA ILE A 29 8.27 17.22 8.10
C ILE A 29 8.08 16.07 9.08
N ILE A 30 8.23 16.33 10.38
CA ILE A 30 8.03 15.33 11.44
C ILE A 30 6.59 14.78 11.41
N LEU A 31 5.59 15.64 11.24
CA LEU A 31 4.20 15.20 11.13
C LEU A 31 3.98 14.30 9.91
N ALA A 32 4.55 14.66 8.76
CA ALA A 32 4.46 13.84 7.55
C ALA A 32 5.14 12.47 7.73
N GLU A 33 6.29 12.42 8.38
CA GLU A 33 6.99 11.18 8.70
C GLU A 33 6.19 10.30 9.67
N ILE A 34 5.61 10.88 10.73
CA ILE A 34 4.76 10.15 11.69
C ILE A 34 3.52 9.58 11.00
N MET A 35 2.87 10.36 10.12
CA MET A 35 1.70 9.89 9.37
C MET A 35 2.07 8.77 8.38
N GLY A 36 3.23 8.87 7.72
CA GLY A 36 3.74 7.81 6.86
C GLY A 36 4.05 6.53 7.65
N ALA A 37 4.69 6.67 8.81
CA ALA A 37 4.98 5.56 9.70
C ALA A 37 3.68 4.92 10.24
N SER A 38 2.70 5.72 10.66
CA SER A 38 1.43 5.19 11.18
C SER A 38 0.65 4.44 10.11
N MET A 39 0.64 4.93 8.87
CA MET A 39 0.01 4.23 7.74
C MET A 39 0.67 2.86 7.52
N TRP A 40 2.00 2.80 7.42
CA TRP A 40 2.69 1.53 7.17
C TRP A 40 2.62 0.57 8.36
N CYS A 41 2.70 1.07 9.59
CA CYS A 41 2.47 0.24 10.78
C CYS A 41 1.08 -0.38 10.76
N TRP A 42 0.05 0.38 10.37
CA TRP A 42 -1.31 -0.14 10.25
C TRP A 42 -1.43 -1.19 9.15
N VAL A 43 -0.87 -0.95 7.96
CA VAL A 43 -0.90 -1.93 6.85
C VAL A 43 -0.23 -3.24 7.28
N ILE A 44 0.98 -3.18 7.84
CA ILE A 44 1.72 -4.37 8.26
C ILE A 44 0.97 -5.11 9.38
N TYR A 45 0.38 -4.39 10.32
CA TYR A 45 -0.44 -4.98 11.37
C TYR A 45 -1.63 -5.77 10.79
N ASN A 46 -2.39 -5.19 9.86
CA ASN A 46 -3.53 -5.87 9.23
C ASN A 46 -3.11 -7.11 8.44
N VAL A 47 -1.97 -7.05 7.73
CA VAL A 47 -1.43 -8.20 6.99
C VAL A 47 -1.11 -9.37 7.91
N ILE A 48 -0.59 -9.11 9.12
CA ILE A 48 -0.23 -10.16 10.09
C ILE A 48 -1.45 -10.66 10.85
N SER A 49 -2.34 -9.76 11.29
CA SER A 49 -3.49 -10.10 12.11
C SER A 49 -4.60 -10.80 11.32
N GLU A 50 -4.87 -10.36 10.10
CA GLU A 50 -5.97 -10.85 9.28
C GLU A 50 -5.52 -11.07 7.81
N PRO A 51 -4.60 -12.03 7.57
CA PRO A 51 -4.10 -12.31 6.22
C PRO A 51 -5.16 -12.84 5.26
N GLU A 52 -6.29 -13.33 5.80
CA GLU A 52 -7.38 -13.95 5.05
C GLU A 52 -8.00 -12.99 4.02
N HIS A 53 -8.03 -11.69 4.31
CA HIS A 53 -8.49 -10.67 3.36
C HIS A 53 -7.58 -10.52 2.14
N LEU A 54 -6.30 -10.90 2.24
CA LEU A 54 -5.33 -10.82 1.15
C LEU A 54 -5.22 -12.13 0.38
N THR A 55 -5.24 -13.27 1.07
CA THR A 55 -5.06 -14.60 0.45
C THR A 55 -6.38 -15.25 0.04
N GLY A 56 -7.52 -14.70 0.47
CA GLY A 56 -8.85 -15.26 0.29
C GLY A 56 -9.24 -16.15 1.47
N GLU A 57 -10.49 -16.00 1.92
CA GLU A 57 -11.07 -16.80 3.00
C GLU A 57 -11.43 -18.22 2.55
N PHE A 58 -11.74 -18.38 1.26
CA PHE A 58 -12.22 -19.64 0.70
C PHE A 58 -11.12 -20.38 -0.04
N LEU A 59 -10.97 -21.66 0.28
CA LEU A 59 -10.14 -22.56 -0.50
C LEU A 59 -10.70 -22.66 -1.91
N TRP A 60 -9.84 -22.45 -2.90
CA TRP A 60 -10.22 -22.62 -4.29
C TRP A 60 -10.46 -24.11 -4.57
N PRO A 61 -11.65 -24.51 -5.05
CA PRO A 61 -11.91 -25.91 -5.36
C PRO A 61 -11.06 -26.36 -6.55
N ASP A 62 -10.52 -27.58 -6.49
CA ASP A 62 -9.84 -28.18 -7.64
C ASP A 62 -10.89 -28.67 -8.65
N VAL A 63 -10.99 -27.96 -9.78
CA VAL A 63 -11.92 -28.24 -10.87
C VAL A 63 -11.74 -29.63 -11.48
N LYS A 64 -10.57 -30.27 -11.32
CA LYS A 64 -10.32 -31.63 -11.82
C LYS A 64 -10.83 -32.73 -10.89
N GLN A 65 -11.17 -32.39 -9.65
CA GLN A 65 -11.70 -33.35 -8.69
C GLN A 65 -13.21 -33.56 -8.85
N TRP A 66 -13.89 -32.66 -9.58
CA TRP A 66 -15.33 -32.79 -9.85
C TRP A 66 -15.59 -34.01 -10.71
N THR A 67 -16.53 -34.84 -10.28
CA THR A 67 -16.85 -36.09 -10.99
C THR A 67 -17.77 -35.79 -12.17
N ASP A 68 -17.60 -36.53 -13.26
CA ASP A 68 -18.42 -36.38 -14.48
C ASP A 68 -19.93 -36.55 -14.19
N GLN A 69 -20.28 -37.30 -13.14
CA GLN A 69 -21.66 -37.46 -12.65
C GLN A 69 -22.23 -36.17 -12.05
N GLU A 70 -21.45 -35.42 -11.28
CA GLU A 70 -21.86 -34.11 -10.73
C GLU A 70 -21.90 -33.04 -11.81
N LEU A 71 -21.05 -33.17 -12.83
CA LEU A 71 -21.00 -32.27 -13.97
C LEU A 71 -22.04 -32.58 -15.07
N GLY A 72 -22.74 -33.71 -14.95
CA GLY A 72 -23.74 -34.15 -15.93
C GLY A 72 -23.15 -34.51 -17.29
N ILE A 73 -21.86 -34.86 -17.35
CA ILE A 73 -21.22 -35.32 -18.58
C ILE A 73 -21.64 -36.79 -18.81
N PRO A 74 -22.32 -37.11 -19.92
CA PRO A 74 -22.68 -38.49 -20.23
C PRO A 74 -21.41 -39.33 -20.46
N PRO A 75 -21.41 -40.61 -20.05
CA PRO A 75 -20.30 -41.51 -20.37
C PRO A 75 -20.24 -41.76 -21.88
N ASP A 76 -19.03 -41.86 -22.44
CA ASP A 76 -18.80 -42.06 -23.88
C ASP A 76 -19.43 -43.36 -24.44
N ASP A 77 -19.83 -44.31 -23.58
CA ASP A 77 -20.50 -45.57 -23.94
C ASP A 77 -22.04 -45.46 -24.05
N ALA A 78 -22.63 -44.27 -23.85
CA ALA A 78 -24.06 -44.03 -24.02
C ALA A 78 -24.42 -43.65 -25.47
N GLU A 79 -24.28 -44.61 -26.39
CA GLU A 79 -24.95 -44.61 -27.72
C GLU A 79 -26.17 -45.55 -27.74
#